data_AF-B0BFR4-F1
#
_entry.id   AF-B0BFR4-F1
#
_cell.length_a   1.000
_cell.length_b   1.000
_cell.length_c   1.000
_cell.angle_alpha   90.00
_cell.angle_beta   90.00
_cell.angle_gamma   90.00
#
_symmetry.space_group_name_H-M   'P 1'
#
loop_
_entity.id
_entity.type
_entity.pdbx_description
1 polymer ?
#
loop_
_entity_poly.entity_id
_entity_poly.type
_entity_poly.pdbx_seq_one_letter_code
_entity_poly.pdbx_strand_id
1 'polypeptide(L)'
;GVRRHFCVPQPWFTTISKYFEDFLNGDLSIDGFCSGYEDWWNFTRPNAKEISDSDAELLEQVFNVVVSYSPLEEERSRIVGYKSEEEVREVVEKVYKQISGNAA
;
A
#
# COMPACT_ATOMS: atom_id res chain seq x y z
N GLY A 1 35.03 -10.49 12.03
CA GLY A 1 34.12 -10.97 10.97
C GLY A 1 32.87 -10.13 11.01
N VAL A 2 32.67 -9.27 10.00
CA VAL A 2 31.48 -8.43 9.90
C VAL A 2 30.30 -9.36 9.66
N ARG A 3 29.42 -9.53 10.66
CA ARG A 3 28.13 -10.17 10.45
C ARG A 3 27.35 -9.24 9.54
N ARG A 4 27.27 -9.57 8.25
CA ARG A 4 26.22 -9.02 7.40
C ARG A 4 24.91 -9.51 8.02
N HIS A 5 24.22 -8.62 8.74
CA HIS A 5 22.83 -8.86 9.09
C HIS A 5 22.08 -8.91 7.76
N PHE A 6 21.82 -10.13 7.28
CA PHE A 6 20.78 -10.32 6.30
C PHE A 6 19.48 -9.95 7.01
N CYS A 7 19.01 -8.72 6.82
CA CYS A 7 17.65 -8.36 7.17
C CYS A 7 16.75 -9.29 6.36
N VAL A 8 16.23 -10.34 7.01
CA VAL A 8 15.15 -11.13 6.42
C VAL A 8 13.97 -10.16 6.33
N PRO A 9 13.43 -9.90 5.12
CA PRO A 9 12.30 -9.00 5.00
C PRO A 9 11.15 -9.52 5.86
N GLN A 10 10.56 -8.63 6.63
CA GLN A 10 9.47 -8.98 7.54
C GLN A 10 8.30 -9.59 6.74
N PRO A 11 7.53 -10.54 7.31
CA PRO A 11 6.42 -11.18 6.60
C PRO A 11 5.39 -10.17 6.06
N TRP A 12 5.14 -9.10 6.82
CA TRP A 12 4.25 -8.01 6.39
C TRP A 12 4.80 -7.28 5.17
N PHE A 13 6.11 -7.01 5.14
CA PHE A 13 6.79 -6.29 4.05
C PHE A 13 6.78 -7.12 2.77
N THR A 14 7.11 -8.40 2.85
CA THR A 14 7.08 -9.29 1.68
C THR A 14 5.68 -9.37 1.07
N THR A 15 4.65 -9.45 1.92
CA THR A 15 3.25 -9.51 1.48
C THR A 15 2.83 -8.22 0.79
N ILE A 16 3.07 -7.06 1.43
CA ILE A 16 2.61 -5.78 0.90
C ILE A 16 3.41 -5.33 -0.32
N SER A 17 4.72 -5.61 -0.36
CA SER A 17 5.57 -5.31 -1.52
C SER A 17 5.12 -6.07 -2.75
N LYS A 18 4.82 -7.38 -2.62
CA LYS A 18 4.27 -8.15 -3.74
C LYS A 18 2.92 -7.58 -4.19
N TYR A 19 2.07 -7.17 -3.25
CA TYR A 19 0.78 -6.58 -3.56
C TYR A 19 0.89 -5.25 -4.32
N PHE A 20 1.86 -4.41 -3.94
CA PHE A 20 2.20 -3.19 -4.67
C PHE A 20 2.77 -3.48 -6.07
N GLU A 21 3.69 -4.43 -6.19
CA GLU A 21 4.26 -4.82 -7.49
C GLU A 21 3.19 -5.34 -8.45
N ASP A 22 2.32 -6.24 -8.00
CA ASP A 22 1.26 -6.81 -8.83
C ASP A 22 0.31 -5.68 -9.34
N PHE A 23 -0.01 -4.68 -8.52
CA PHE A 23 -0.81 -3.52 -8.95
C PHE A 23 -0.06 -2.57 -9.90
N LEU A 24 1.21 -2.26 -9.61
CA LEU A 24 2.02 -1.37 -10.43
C LEU A 24 2.34 -1.96 -11.82
N ASN A 25 2.46 -3.29 -11.92
CA ASN A 25 2.66 -3.99 -13.19
C ASN A 25 1.36 -4.24 -13.97
N GLY A 26 0.19 -3.98 -13.36
CA GLY A 26 -1.11 -4.22 -13.98
C GLY A 26 -1.59 -5.68 -13.89
N ASP A 27 -0.92 -6.53 -13.11
CA ASP A 27 -1.35 -7.89 -12.81
C ASP A 27 -2.53 -7.92 -11.83
N LEU A 28 -2.74 -6.82 -11.09
CA LEU A 28 -3.88 -6.58 -10.20
C LEU A 28 -4.64 -5.31 -10.64
N SER A 29 -5.95 -5.41 -10.78
CA SER A 29 -6.81 -4.26 -11.12
C SER A 29 -6.90 -3.26 -9.97
N ILE A 30 -7.26 -2.01 -10.26
CA ILE A 30 -7.49 -0.98 -9.24
C ILE A 30 -8.56 -1.39 -8.23
N ASP A 31 -9.67 -1.98 -8.68
CA ASP A 31 -10.74 -2.45 -7.80
C ASP A 31 -10.25 -3.55 -6.85
N GLY A 32 -9.52 -4.52 -7.41
CA GLY A 32 -8.93 -5.62 -6.63
C GLY A 32 -7.91 -5.09 -5.64
N PHE A 33 -7.04 -4.18 -6.08
CA PHE A 33 -6.04 -3.52 -5.26
C PHE A 33 -6.69 -2.78 -4.08
N CYS A 34 -7.61 -1.85 -4.35
CA CYS A 34 -8.27 -1.03 -3.35
C CYS A 34 -8.98 -1.89 -2.31
N SER A 35 -9.81 -2.85 -2.74
CA SER A 35 -10.54 -3.73 -1.83
C SER A 35 -9.59 -4.56 -0.96
N GLY A 36 -8.58 -5.22 -1.54
CA GLY A 36 -7.68 -6.04 -0.75
C GLY A 36 -6.69 -5.23 0.10
N TYR A 37 -6.34 -4.00 -0.30
CA TYR A 37 -5.52 -3.10 0.52
C TYR A 37 -6.30 -2.62 1.75
N GLU A 38 -7.57 -2.24 1.58
CA GLU A 38 -8.46 -1.86 2.67
C GLU A 38 -8.62 -3.02 3.68
N ASP A 39 -8.86 -4.24 3.18
CA ASP A 39 -8.94 -5.43 4.03
C ASP A 39 -7.63 -5.69 4.77
N TRP A 40 -6.49 -5.59 4.07
CA TRP A 40 -5.19 -5.73 4.70
C TRP A 40 -4.97 -4.68 5.80
N TRP A 41 -5.30 -3.42 5.54
CA TRP A 41 -5.16 -2.32 6.49
C TRP A 41 -6.02 -2.51 7.74
N ASN A 42 -7.27 -2.92 7.56
CA ASN A 42 -8.23 -3.04 8.67
C ASN A 42 -8.05 -4.33 9.48
N PHE A 43 -7.67 -5.44 8.85
CA PHE A 43 -7.68 -6.76 9.49
C PHE A 43 -6.30 -7.39 9.65
N THR A 44 -5.35 -7.11 8.76
CA THR A 44 -4.02 -7.75 8.77
C THR A 44 -2.98 -6.87 9.46
N ARG A 45 -2.92 -5.57 9.13
CA ARG A 45 -1.96 -4.59 9.67
C ARG A 45 -1.98 -4.50 11.21
N PRO A 46 -3.13 -4.51 11.92
CA PRO A 46 -3.14 -4.47 13.39
C PRO A 46 -2.44 -5.68 14.04
N ASN A 47 -2.34 -6.79 13.32
CA ASN A 47 -1.68 -8.01 13.77
C ASN A 47 -0.21 -8.09 13.31
N ALA A 48 0.24 -7.17 12.45
CA ALA A 48 1.61 -7.12 11.99
C ALA A 48 2.51 -6.61 13.12
N LYS A 49 3.35 -7.49 13.64
CA LYS A 49 4.44 -7.11 14.53
C LYS A 49 5.48 -6.34 13.71
N GLU A 50 6.14 -5.36 14.34
CA GLU A 50 7.35 -4.74 13.79
C GLU A 50 7.13 -3.85 12.55
N ILE A 51 5.97 -3.18 12.42
CA ILE A 51 5.84 -2.01 11.54
C ILE A 51 6.30 -0.79 12.34
N SER A 52 7.29 -0.05 11.83
CA SER A 52 7.73 1.21 12.44
C SER A 52 6.66 2.29 12.29
N ASP A 53 6.63 3.29 13.17
CA ASP A 53 5.69 4.42 13.03
C ASP A 53 5.86 5.12 11.68
N SER A 54 7.11 5.26 11.21
CA SER A 54 7.39 5.85 9.90
C SER A 54 6.82 5.02 8.74
N ASP A 55 6.90 3.69 8.78
CA ASP A 55 6.34 2.85 7.72
C ASP A 55 4.81 2.82 7.82
N ALA A 56 4.26 2.87 9.02
CA ALA A 56 2.81 2.98 9.23
C ALA A 56 2.23 4.26 8.63
N GLU A 57 2.90 5.41 8.82
CA GLU A 57 2.51 6.69 8.22
C GLU A 57 2.58 6.68 6.68
N LEU A 58 3.56 5.97 6.12
CA LEU A 58 3.67 5.79 4.67
C LEU A 58 2.53 4.93 4.12
N LEU A 59 2.22 3.82 4.80
CA LEU A 59 1.12 2.95 4.42
C LEU A 59 -0.25 3.64 4.60
N GLU A 60 -0.42 4.47 5.62
CA GLU A 60 -1.64 5.27 5.81
C GLU A 60 -1.92 6.21 4.63
N GLN A 61 -0.89 6.75 3.99
CA GLN A 61 -1.07 7.56 2.78
C GLN A 61 -1.72 6.76 1.64
N VAL A 62 -1.37 5.48 1.49
CA VAL A 62 -2.02 4.59 0.52
C VAL A 62 -3.46 4.34 0.92
N PHE A 63 -3.72 4.06 2.21
CA PHE A 63 -5.08 3.85 2.69
C PHE A 63 -5.99 5.05 2.38
N ASN A 64 -5.51 6.27 2.65
CA ASN A 64 -6.29 7.50 2.43
C ASN A 64 -6.70 7.70 0.97
N VAL A 65 -5.87 7.30 -0.01
CA VAL A 65 -6.26 7.37 -1.43
C VAL A 65 -7.14 6.20 -1.86
N VAL A 66 -6.91 5.01 -1.30
CA VAL A 66 -7.72 3.81 -1.57
C VAL A 66 -9.18 4.03 -1.16
N VAL A 67 -9.43 4.56 0.04
CA VAL A 67 -10.81 4.85 0.51
C VAL A 67 -11.48 6.02 -0.22
N SER A 68 -10.70 6.80 -0.98
CA SER A 68 -11.20 7.91 -1.80
C SER A 68 -11.45 7.51 -3.26
N TYR A 69 -11.18 6.26 -3.63
CA TYR A 69 -11.46 5.71 -4.94
C TYR A 69 -12.87 5.10 -4.98
N SER A 70 -13.55 5.20 -6.13
CA SER A 70 -14.75 4.40 -6.42
C SER A 70 -14.81 4.04 -7.91
N PRO A 71 -15.16 2.78 -8.24
CA PRO A 71 -15.40 2.37 -9.62
C PRO A 71 -16.70 2.95 -10.19
N LEU A 72 -17.64 3.37 -9.34
CA LEU A 72 -18.97 3.83 -9.74
C LEU A 72 -18.97 5.34 -10.02
N GLU A 73 -19.26 5.72 -11.27
CA GLU A 73 -19.21 7.12 -11.71
C GLU A 73 -20.12 8.03 -10.87
N GLU A 74 -21.32 7.55 -10.50
CA GLU A 74 -22.23 8.33 -9.65
C GLU A 74 -21.66 8.66 -8.26
N GLU A 75 -20.83 7.78 -7.69
CA GLU A 75 -20.23 7.95 -6.37
C GLU A 75 -19.07 8.95 -6.42
N ARG A 76 -18.29 8.97 -7.50
CA ARG A 76 -17.14 9.89 -7.66
C ARG A 76 -17.52 11.35 -7.45
N SER A 77 -18.69 11.75 -7.94
CA SER A 77 -19.21 13.11 -7.77
C SER A 77 -19.58 13.49 -6.33
N ARG A 78 -19.75 12.49 -5.46
CA ARG A 78 -20.15 12.65 -4.05
C ARG A 78 -18.97 12.50 -3.09
N ILE A 79 -17.89 11.88 -3.54
CA ILE A 79 -16.67 11.69 -2.75
C ILE A 79 -15.87 12.99 -2.80
N VAL A 80 -15.88 13.73 -1.69
CA VAL A 80 -15.02 14.92 -1.53
C VAL A 80 -13.56 14.47 -1.53
N GLY A 81 -12.78 14.99 -2.47
CA GLY A 81 -11.37 14.59 -2.63
C GLY A 81 -11.18 13.25 -3.32
N TYR A 82 -12.16 12.81 -4.14
CA TYR A 82 -12.06 11.63 -5.00
C TYR A 82 -10.68 11.46 -5.62
N LYS A 83 -10.20 10.21 -5.63
CA LYS A 83 -8.93 9.82 -6.24
C LYS A 83 -9.15 8.91 -7.42
N SER A 84 -8.53 9.29 -8.54
CA SER A 84 -8.46 8.49 -9.75
C SER A 84 -7.50 7.30 -9.60
N GLU A 85 -7.60 6.32 -10.50
CA GLU A 85 -6.64 5.22 -10.56
C GLU A 85 -5.19 5.72 -10.71
N GLU A 86 -4.98 6.76 -11.51
CA GLU A 86 -3.66 7.36 -11.71
C GLU A 86 -3.11 7.93 -10.40
N GLU A 87 -3.90 8.69 -9.65
CA GLU A 87 -3.49 9.23 -8.34
C GLU A 87 -3.23 8.12 -7.31
N VAL A 88 -4.02 7.05 -7.31
CA VAL A 88 -3.76 5.88 -6.46
C VAL A 88 -2.42 5.24 -6.85
N ARG A 89 -2.18 5.02 -8.15
CA ARG A 89 -0.93 4.44 -8.66
C ARG A 89 0.30 5.28 -8.31
N GLU A 90 0.23 6.60 -8.45
CA GLU A 90 1.32 7.52 -8.07
C GLU A 90 1.67 7.42 -6.59
N VAL A 91 0.66 7.38 -5.71
CA VAL A 91 0.87 7.26 -4.26
C VAL A 91 1.46 5.90 -3.90
N VAL A 92 0.95 4.81 -4.50
CA VAL A 92 1.51 3.47 -4.29
C VAL A 92 2.97 3.41 -4.74
N GLU A 93 3.31 3.93 -5.91
CA GLU A 93 4.68 3.93 -6.42
C GLU A 93 5.62 4.72 -5.49
N LYS A 94 5.20 5.91 -5.06
CA LYS A 94 5.97 6.75 -4.14
C LYS A 94 6.22 6.04 -2.81
N VAL A 95 5.17 5.50 -2.20
CA VAL A 95 5.25 4.80 -0.91
C VAL A 95 6.10 3.54 -1.04
N TYR A 96 5.93 2.78 -2.13
CA TYR A 96 6.70 1.56 -2.36
C TYR A 96 8.21 1.84 -2.42
N LYS A 97 8.62 2.90 -3.12
CA LYS A 97 10.03 3.34 -3.17
C LYS A 97 10.56 3.73 -1.79
N GLN A 98 9.75 4.43 -0.97
CA GLN A 98 10.16 4.89 0.35
C GLN A 98 10.32 3.74 1.35
N ILE A 99 9.33 2.85 1.45
CA ILE A 99 9.41 1.70 2.37
C ILE A 99 10.51 0.72 1.93
N SER A 100 10.70 0.51 0.62
CA SER A 100 11.80 -0.33 0.12
C SER A 100 13.18 0.26 0.40
N GLY A 101 13.30 1.60 0.43
CA GLY A 101 14.52 2.29 0.84
C GLY A 101 14.78 2.22 2.35
N ASN A 102 13.73 2.16 3.17
CA ASN A 102 13.84 1.99 4.63
C ASN A 102 14.15 0.55 5.06
N ALA A 103 13.74 -0.43 4.24
CA ALA A 103 13.93 -1.86 4.51
C ALA A 103 15.30 -2.41 4.06
N ALA A 104 16.09 -1.62 3.33
CA ALA A 104 17.41 -1.98 2.78
C ALA A 104 18.57 -1.59 3.71
#